data_AF-A0A379ULJ4-F1
#
_entry.id   AF-A0A379ULJ4-F1
#
_cell.length_a   1.000
_cell.length_b   1.000
_cell.length_c   1.000
_cell.angle_alpha   90.00
_cell.angle_beta   90.00
_cell.angle_gamma   90.00
#
_symmetry.space_group_name_H-M   'P 1'
#
loop_
_entity.id
_entity.type
_entity.pdbx_description
1 polymer ?
#
loop_
_entity_poly.entity_id
_entity_poly.type
_entity_poly.pdbx_seq_one_letter_code
_entity_poly.pdbx_strand_id
1 'polypeptide(L)'
;MVGMTDWPMHRIWHLFGGKNKKSIKKILAIAGLDASEHISDIHHVGFPDEEYIPVSGEEHKVHWLINKLFPYILLKNTQHREVYADYFKTACEGFKNIALIDVGWMGNIQSVFARSLGAQWAEKQIHGFYLATFSGANDNRSIYNKMFGWLTNYGHPHDKCELFLSGGVEIMEFAMADNTGSNNWL
;
A
#
# COMPACT_ATOMS: atom_id res chain seq x y z
N MET A 1 -4.76 1.07 -6.78
CA MET A 1 -4.47 2.51 -6.97
C MET A 1 -3.17 2.81 -6.24
N VAL A 2 -2.05 2.93 -6.96
CA VAL A 2 -0.69 3.15 -6.38
C VAL A 2 -0.35 4.63 -6.24
N GLY A 3 -1.22 5.53 -6.70
CA GLY A 3 -1.03 7.00 -6.70
C GLY A 3 -0.94 7.71 -5.35
N MET A 4 -0.76 6.96 -4.26
CA MET A 4 -0.83 7.48 -2.90
C MET A 4 0.14 6.80 -1.92
N THR A 5 0.79 5.72 -2.33
CA THR A 5 1.76 5.00 -1.49
C THR A 5 3.13 5.68 -1.55
N ASP A 6 3.75 5.91 -0.39
CA ASP A 6 5.21 6.08 -0.35
C ASP A 6 5.82 4.85 -1.02
N TRP A 7 6.98 5.02 -1.66
CA TRP A 7 7.70 3.93 -2.30
C TRP A 7 8.92 3.53 -1.46
N PRO A 8 8.73 2.89 -0.29
CA PRO A 8 9.84 2.37 0.48
C PRO A 8 10.47 1.23 -0.31
N MET A 9 11.68 1.45 -0.83
CA MET A 9 12.41 0.48 -1.65
C MET A 9 12.48 -0.92 -1.03
N HIS A 10 12.50 -0.99 0.31
CA HIS A 10 12.54 -2.24 1.07
C HIS A 10 11.19 -3.00 1.12
N ARG A 11 10.07 -2.40 0.71
CA ARG A 11 8.74 -3.05 0.74
C ARG A 11 8.17 -3.35 -0.65
N ILE A 12 8.77 -2.85 -1.73
CA ILE A 12 8.27 -3.05 -3.11
C ILE A 12 8.04 -4.54 -3.43
N TRP A 13 8.77 -5.45 -2.77
CA TRP A 13 8.57 -6.89 -2.86
C TRP A 13 7.11 -7.32 -2.72
N HIS A 14 6.26 -6.60 -1.99
CA HIS A 14 4.83 -6.94 -1.89
C HIS A 14 4.03 -6.70 -3.19
N LEU A 15 4.53 -5.88 -4.13
CA LEU A 15 3.84 -5.57 -5.39
C LEU A 15 3.93 -6.73 -6.38
N PHE A 16 5.08 -7.41 -6.40
CA PHE A 16 5.39 -8.52 -7.31
C PHE A 16 5.57 -9.86 -6.60
N GLY A 17 5.69 -9.87 -5.27
CA GLY A 17 5.63 -11.05 -4.42
C GLY A 17 4.19 -11.47 -4.11
N GLY A 18 4.05 -12.70 -3.62
CA GLY A 18 2.77 -13.31 -3.27
C GLY A 18 2.58 -14.69 -3.90
N LYS A 19 1.48 -15.37 -3.53
CA LYS A 19 1.16 -16.72 -4.03
C LYS A 19 0.87 -16.73 -5.54
N ASN A 20 0.32 -15.64 -6.08
CA ASN A 20 -0.01 -15.51 -7.49
C ASN A 20 1.10 -14.75 -8.23
N LYS A 21 1.79 -15.45 -9.13
CA LYS A 21 2.79 -14.84 -10.01
C LYS A 21 2.12 -13.93 -11.03
N LYS A 22 2.74 -12.79 -11.31
CA LYS A 22 2.24 -11.76 -12.24
C LYS A 22 3.24 -11.58 -13.39
N SER A 23 2.75 -11.29 -14.59
CA SER A 23 3.63 -10.89 -15.70
C SER A 23 4.27 -9.53 -15.44
N ILE A 24 5.39 -9.23 -16.13
CA ILE A 24 6.04 -7.92 -16.07
C ILE A 24 5.04 -6.80 -16.40
N LYS A 25 4.17 -7.01 -17.39
CA LYS A 25 3.09 -6.11 -17.76
C LYS A 25 2.17 -5.80 -16.59
N LYS A 26 1.68 -6.83 -15.88
CA LYS A 26 0.81 -6.62 -14.72
C LYS A 26 1.56 -5.96 -13.56
N ILE A 27 2.85 -6.25 -13.38
CA ILE A 27 3.70 -5.61 -12.36
C ILE A 27 3.87 -4.10 -12.65
N LEU A 28 4.21 -3.73 -13.89
CA LEU A 28 4.37 -2.33 -14.30
C LEU A 28 3.05 -1.57 -14.30
N ALA A 29 1.95 -2.21 -14.71
CA ALA A 29 0.62 -1.63 -14.64
C ALA A 29 0.18 -1.30 -13.21
N ILE A 30 0.54 -2.15 -12.22
CA ILE A 30 0.32 -1.84 -10.80
C ILE A 30 1.06 -0.56 -10.42
N ALA A 31 2.29 -0.37 -10.91
CA ALA A 31 3.08 0.85 -10.70
C ALA A 31 2.60 2.06 -11.54
N GLY A 32 1.54 1.90 -12.34
CA GLY A 32 0.99 2.95 -13.21
C GLY A 32 1.73 3.16 -14.53
N LEU A 33 2.64 2.25 -14.89
CA LEU A 33 3.43 2.33 -16.13
C LEU A 33 2.84 1.42 -17.22
N ASP A 34 3.00 1.85 -18.47
CA ASP A 34 2.74 1.01 -19.64
C ASP A 34 4.02 0.24 -19.99
N ALA A 35 3.97 -1.09 -19.97
CA ALA A 35 5.14 -1.92 -20.22
C ALA A 35 5.68 -1.77 -21.65
N SER A 36 4.82 -1.42 -22.60
CA SER A 36 5.19 -1.25 -24.01
C SER A 36 6.09 -0.04 -24.23
N GLU A 37 6.04 0.94 -23.33
CA GLU A 37 6.93 2.12 -23.32
C GLU A 37 8.33 1.78 -22.75
N HIS A 38 8.50 0.62 -22.12
CA HIS A 38 9.69 0.25 -21.36
C HIS A 38 10.35 -1.08 -21.82
N ILE A 39 10.04 -1.55 -23.04
CA ILE A 39 10.58 -2.81 -23.59
C ILE A 39 12.11 -2.87 -23.53
N SER A 40 12.79 -1.77 -23.81
CA SER A 40 14.27 -1.72 -23.74
C SER A 40 14.79 -1.99 -22.32
N ASP A 41 14.13 -1.46 -21.30
CA ASP A 41 14.51 -1.67 -19.90
C ASP A 41 14.19 -3.10 -19.43
N ILE A 42 13.08 -3.66 -19.90
CA ILE A 42 12.67 -5.06 -19.65
C ILE A 42 13.74 -6.03 -20.19
N HIS A 43 14.18 -5.83 -21.43
CA HIS A 43 15.26 -6.62 -22.02
C HIS A 43 16.59 -6.41 -21.30
N HIS A 44 16.89 -5.18 -20.88
CA HIS A 44 18.14 -4.85 -20.22
C HIS A 44 18.34 -5.60 -18.89
N VAL A 45 17.27 -5.81 -18.12
CA VAL A 45 17.35 -6.59 -16.87
C VAL A 45 17.31 -8.11 -17.09
N GLY A 46 17.19 -8.55 -18.36
CA GLY A 46 17.25 -9.95 -18.75
C GLY A 46 15.89 -10.66 -18.82
N PHE A 47 14.78 -9.93 -18.97
CA PHE A 47 13.48 -10.51 -19.31
C PHE A 47 13.25 -10.48 -20.83
N PRO A 48 12.59 -11.50 -21.42
CA PRO A 48 12.43 -11.60 -22.86
C PRO A 48 11.37 -10.65 -23.44
N ASP A 49 10.32 -10.34 -22.68
CA ASP A 49 9.22 -9.44 -23.06
C ASP A 49 8.37 -9.06 -21.84
N GLU A 50 7.35 -8.22 -22.06
CA GLU A 50 6.42 -7.75 -21.04
C GLU A 50 5.44 -8.82 -20.54
N GLU A 51 5.15 -9.86 -21.33
CA GLU A 51 4.21 -10.92 -20.96
C GLU A 51 4.87 -11.99 -20.09
N TYR A 52 6.20 -12.00 -20.02
CA TYR A 52 6.98 -12.91 -19.20
C TYR A 52 6.56 -12.87 -17.71
N ILE A 53 6.43 -14.06 -17.12
CA ILE A 53 6.12 -14.25 -15.70
C ILE A 53 7.41 -14.70 -14.99
N PRO A 54 8.00 -13.85 -14.12
CA PRO A 54 9.23 -14.18 -13.41
C PRO A 54 9.15 -15.50 -12.63
N VAL A 55 10.19 -16.33 -12.75
CA VAL A 55 10.28 -17.57 -11.99
C VAL A 55 10.93 -17.35 -10.62
N SER A 56 10.87 -18.36 -9.74
CA SER A 56 11.48 -18.22 -8.41
C SER A 56 13.00 -18.07 -8.56
N GLY A 57 13.58 -17.13 -7.83
CA GLY A 57 15.00 -16.75 -7.95
C GLY A 57 15.24 -15.53 -8.84
N GLU A 58 14.26 -15.06 -9.60
CA GLU A 58 14.37 -13.87 -10.46
C GLU A 58 13.84 -12.58 -9.83
N GLU A 59 13.48 -12.62 -8.55
CA GLU A 59 12.89 -11.47 -7.85
C GLU A 59 13.85 -10.27 -7.83
N HIS A 60 15.16 -10.53 -7.82
CA HIS A 60 16.19 -9.50 -7.93
C HIS A 60 16.16 -8.74 -9.27
N LYS A 61 15.86 -9.40 -10.39
CA LYS A 61 15.73 -8.76 -11.71
C LYS A 61 14.50 -7.85 -11.75
N VAL A 62 13.39 -8.30 -11.16
CA VAL A 62 12.18 -7.47 -11.00
C VAL A 62 12.50 -6.23 -10.15
N HIS A 63 13.21 -6.41 -9.04
CA HIS A 63 13.64 -5.30 -8.20
C HIS A 63 14.53 -4.31 -8.95
N TRP A 64 15.47 -4.78 -9.78
CA TRP A 64 16.30 -3.90 -10.61
C TRP A 64 15.49 -3.14 -11.66
N LEU A 65 14.56 -3.79 -12.34
CA LEU A 65 13.67 -3.13 -13.31
C LEU A 65 12.90 -2.01 -12.64
N ILE A 66 12.30 -2.31 -11.49
CA ILE A 66 11.55 -1.33 -10.72
C ILE A 66 12.43 -0.17 -10.26
N ASN A 67 13.64 -0.43 -9.77
CA ASN A 67 14.55 0.62 -9.33
C ASN A 67 14.97 1.52 -10.48
N LYS A 68 15.17 0.94 -11.67
CA LYS A 68 15.48 1.70 -12.89
C LYS A 68 14.31 2.61 -13.30
N LEU A 69 13.09 2.09 -13.21
CA LEU A 69 11.87 2.81 -13.58
C LEU A 69 11.32 3.72 -12.48
N PHE A 70 11.94 3.71 -11.29
CA PHE A 70 11.49 4.44 -10.11
C PHE A 70 11.20 5.94 -10.35
N PRO A 71 12.02 6.70 -11.12
CA PRO A 71 11.70 8.10 -11.41
C PRO A 71 10.38 8.29 -12.18
N TYR A 72 10.09 7.41 -13.15
CA TYR A 72 8.84 7.47 -13.93
C TYR A 72 7.62 7.14 -13.07
N ILE A 73 7.78 6.15 -12.20
CA ILE A 73 6.76 5.74 -11.22
C ILE A 73 6.45 6.90 -10.27
N LEU A 74 7.48 7.57 -9.73
CA LEU A 74 7.29 8.74 -8.87
C LEU A 74 6.53 9.86 -9.58
N LEU A 75 6.92 10.17 -10.82
CA LEU A 75 6.29 11.24 -11.60
C LEU A 75 4.79 10.97 -11.82
N LYS A 76 4.43 9.76 -12.25
CA LYS A 76 3.03 9.33 -12.41
C LYS A 76 2.26 9.41 -11.10
N ASN A 77 2.83 8.94 -9.99
CA ASN A 77 2.16 8.96 -8.70
C ASN A 77 1.96 10.39 -8.14
N THR A 78 2.84 11.33 -8.48
CA THR A 78 2.73 12.72 -8.03
C THR A 78 1.46 13.40 -8.55
N GLN A 79 1.07 13.12 -9.80
CA GLN A 79 -0.14 13.69 -10.42
C GLN A 79 -1.42 13.32 -9.67
N HIS A 80 -1.52 12.08 -9.19
CA HIS A 80 -2.67 11.65 -8.40
C HIS A 80 -2.64 12.21 -6.98
N ARG A 81 -1.44 12.32 -6.38
CA ARG A 81 -1.27 12.82 -5.02
C ARG A 81 -1.77 14.25 -4.87
N GLU A 82 -1.52 15.13 -5.85
CA GLU A 82 -1.92 16.54 -5.78
C GLU A 82 -3.45 16.70 -5.70
N VAL A 83 -4.19 15.96 -6.51
CA VAL A 83 -5.67 16.00 -6.53
C VAL A 83 -6.26 15.60 -5.17
N TYR A 84 -5.77 14.52 -4.56
CA TYR A 84 -6.28 14.07 -3.26
C TYR A 84 -5.76 14.91 -2.10
N ALA A 85 -4.54 15.45 -2.19
CA ALA A 85 -3.94 16.26 -1.15
C ALA A 85 -4.77 17.50 -0.84
N ASP A 86 -5.29 18.19 -1.86
CA ASP A 86 -6.07 19.42 -1.66
C ASP A 86 -7.42 19.13 -0.99
N TYR A 87 -8.06 18.03 -1.35
CA TYR A 87 -9.26 17.55 -0.66
C TYR A 87 -8.98 17.31 0.83
N PHE A 88 -7.94 16.54 1.17
CA PHE A 88 -7.66 16.20 2.56
C PHE A 88 -7.18 17.40 3.38
N LYS A 89 -6.36 18.29 2.80
CA LYS A 89 -5.96 19.54 3.47
C LYS A 89 -7.18 20.39 3.82
N THR A 90 -8.09 20.56 2.87
CA THR A 90 -9.33 21.34 3.07
C THR A 90 -10.22 20.68 4.13
N ALA A 91 -10.43 19.37 4.03
CA ALA A 91 -11.26 18.63 4.99
C ALA A 91 -10.70 18.66 6.43
N CYS A 92 -9.38 18.81 6.57
CA CYS A 92 -8.69 18.80 7.86
C CYS A 92 -8.26 20.20 8.32
N GLU A 93 -8.64 21.25 7.61
CA GLU A 93 -8.27 22.63 7.93
C GLU A 93 -8.83 23.04 9.30
N GLY A 94 -8.02 23.75 10.10
CA GLY A 94 -8.40 24.16 11.47
C GLY A 94 -8.44 23.03 12.51
N PHE A 95 -8.54 21.76 12.11
CA PHE A 95 -8.54 20.62 13.04
C PHE A 95 -7.12 20.21 13.41
N LYS A 96 -6.80 20.17 14.71
CA LYS A 96 -5.51 19.66 15.21
C LYS A 96 -5.54 18.16 15.50
N ASN A 97 -6.67 17.63 15.94
CA ASN A 97 -6.83 16.22 16.29
C ASN A 97 -7.74 15.55 15.28
N ILE A 98 -7.27 14.46 14.68
CA ILE A 98 -8.00 13.73 13.63
C ILE A 98 -8.10 12.28 14.07
N ALA A 99 -9.32 11.74 14.05
CA ALA A 99 -9.58 10.32 14.30
C ALA A 99 -9.93 9.62 12.98
N LEU A 100 -9.28 8.50 12.71
CA LEU A 100 -9.62 7.59 11.61
C LEU A 100 -10.17 6.31 12.22
N ILE A 101 -11.30 5.86 11.71
CA ILE A 101 -11.94 4.61 12.12
C ILE A 101 -12.01 3.73 10.89
N ASP A 102 -11.35 2.58 10.92
CA ASP A 102 -11.18 1.72 9.75
C ASP A 102 -11.17 0.24 10.16
N VAL A 103 -11.63 -0.60 9.25
CA VAL A 103 -11.62 -2.06 9.37
C VAL A 103 -10.49 -2.60 8.49
N GLY A 104 -9.30 -2.02 8.70
CA GLY A 104 -8.06 -2.39 8.05
C GLY A 104 -7.04 -2.93 9.04
N TRP A 105 -6.08 -3.72 8.57
CA TRP A 105 -5.15 -4.44 9.45
C TRP A 105 -3.76 -3.80 9.58
N MET A 106 -3.35 -3.05 8.55
CA MET A 106 -1.96 -2.58 8.37
C MET A 106 -1.80 -1.07 8.46
N GLY A 107 -2.90 -0.30 8.53
CA GLY A 107 -2.85 1.16 8.63
C GLY A 107 -2.36 1.89 7.37
N ASN A 108 -2.29 1.21 6.23
CA ASN A 108 -1.79 1.79 4.98
C ASN A 108 -2.58 3.03 4.56
N ILE A 109 -3.92 2.98 4.62
CA ILE A 109 -4.80 4.11 4.27
C ILE A 109 -4.51 5.32 5.16
N GLN A 110 -4.38 5.13 6.47
CA GLN A 110 -4.04 6.21 7.40
C GLN A 110 -2.67 6.82 7.08
N SER A 111 -1.65 6.00 6.80
CA SER A 111 -0.32 6.54 6.46
C SER A 111 -0.33 7.32 5.15
N VAL A 112 -1.06 6.83 4.16
CA VAL A 112 -1.29 7.53 2.90
C VAL A 112 -1.99 8.88 3.13
N PHE A 113 -3.06 8.87 3.91
CA PHE A 113 -3.79 10.08 4.31
C PHE A 113 -2.86 11.08 5.00
N ALA A 114 -2.13 10.65 6.03
CA ALA A 114 -1.20 11.50 6.77
C ALA A 114 -0.17 12.17 5.85
N ARG A 115 0.38 11.43 4.88
CA ARG A 115 1.35 11.95 3.91
C ARG A 115 0.74 12.91 2.90
N SER A 116 -0.53 12.75 2.55
CA SER A 116 -1.23 13.66 1.62
C SER A 116 -1.38 15.07 2.19
N LEU A 117 -1.38 15.22 3.52
CA LEU A 117 -1.39 16.53 4.19
C LEU A 117 -0.08 17.32 4.01
N GLY A 118 1.00 16.66 3.55
CA GLY A 118 2.28 17.31 3.29
C GLY A 118 2.84 17.99 4.54
N ALA A 119 3.23 19.27 4.41
CA ALA A 119 3.80 20.04 5.51
C ALA A 119 2.84 20.21 6.70
N GLN A 120 1.52 20.23 6.47
CA GLN A 120 0.53 20.39 7.54
C GLN A 120 0.52 19.20 8.50
N TRP A 121 1.00 18.02 8.09
CA TRP A 121 0.98 16.81 8.91
C TRP A 121 1.65 17.00 10.27
N ALA A 122 2.76 17.73 10.33
CA ALA A 122 3.51 17.95 11.58
C ALA A 122 2.72 18.76 12.63
N GLU A 123 1.65 19.44 12.22
CA GLU A 123 0.77 20.22 13.10
C GLU A 123 -0.46 19.43 13.56
N LYS A 124 -0.63 18.20 13.05
CA LYS A 124 -1.78 17.34 13.34
C LYS A 124 -1.40 16.21 14.29
N GLN A 125 -2.40 15.73 15.03
CA GLN A 125 -2.36 14.52 15.83
C GLN A 125 -3.36 13.53 15.24
N ILE A 126 -2.86 12.58 14.45
CA ILE A 126 -3.69 11.58 13.76
C ILE A 126 -3.71 10.30 14.60
N HIS A 127 -4.90 9.87 15.00
CA HIS A 127 -5.15 8.65 15.75
C HIS A 127 -6.07 7.72 14.95
N GLY A 128 -5.59 6.51 14.67
CA GLY A 128 -6.36 5.45 14.05
C GLY A 128 -6.93 4.49 15.06
N PHE A 129 -8.20 4.13 14.90
CA PHE A 129 -8.91 3.14 15.69
C PHE A 129 -9.38 2.03 14.77
N TYR A 130 -8.81 0.86 14.97
CA TYR A 130 -8.96 -0.29 14.10
C TYR A 130 -9.58 -1.45 14.85
N LEU A 131 -10.31 -2.29 14.13
CA LEU A 131 -10.80 -3.55 14.68
C LEU A 131 -9.65 -4.43 15.16
N ALA A 132 -8.58 -4.54 14.36
CA ALA A 132 -7.32 -5.18 14.73
C ALA A 132 -6.17 -4.54 13.95
N THR A 133 -4.97 -4.53 14.53
CA THR A 133 -3.72 -4.19 13.84
C THR A 133 -2.71 -5.33 13.97
N PHE A 134 -2.04 -5.64 12.86
CA PHE A 134 -0.99 -6.66 12.80
C PHE A 134 0.40 -6.07 13.02
N SER A 135 1.40 -6.91 13.23
CA SER A 135 2.77 -6.49 13.54
C SER A 135 3.35 -5.49 12.52
N GLY A 136 3.10 -5.71 11.22
CA GLY A 136 3.55 -4.81 10.16
C GLY A 136 2.90 -3.43 10.16
N ALA A 137 1.83 -3.19 10.93
CA ALA A 137 1.30 -1.84 11.14
C ALA A 137 2.30 -0.93 11.88
N ASN A 138 3.30 -1.49 12.57
CA ASN A 138 4.36 -0.69 13.20
C ASN A 138 5.18 0.11 12.18
N ASP A 139 5.36 -0.40 10.95
CA ASP A 139 6.14 0.26 9.88
C ASP A 139 5.50 1.56 9.37
N ASN A 140 4.27 1.82 9.80
CA ASN A 140 3.43 2.94 9.40
C ASN A 140 3.22 3.94 10.55
N ARG A 141 3.77 3.67 11.73
CA ARG A 141 3.64 4.50 12.93
C ARG A 141 4.65 5.65 12.94
N SER A 142 4.23 6.80 13.47
CA SER A 142 5.13 7.89 13.85
C SER A 142 4.61 8.59 15.10
N ILE A 143 5.35 9.57 15.62
CA ILE A 143 4.89 10.38 16.75
C ILE A 143 3.62 11.18 16.43
N TYR A 144 3.37 11.50 15.15
CA TYR A 144 2.21 12.23 14.64
C TYR A 144 1.15 11.32 13.99
N ASN A 145 1.42 10.02 13.93
CA ASN A 145 0.56 9.03 13.28
C ASN A 145 0.51 7.75 14.11
N LYS A 146 -0.47 7.67 15.02
CA LYS A 146 -0.64 6.54 15.93
C LYS A 146 -1.83 5.70 15.50
N MET A 147 -1.75 4.40 15.76
CA MET A 147 -2.80 3.45 15.43
C MET A 147 -3.07 2.57 16.65
N PHE A 148 -4.33 2.18 16.84
CA PHE A 148 -4.75 1.36 17.96
C PHE A 148 -5.70 0.30 17.43
N GLY A 149 -5.34 -0.97 17.62
CA GLY A 149 -6.23 -2.08 17.32
C GLY A 149 -6.97 -2.55 18.57
N TRP A 150 -8.25 -2.88 18.42
CA TRP A 150 -9.11 -3.30 19.54
C TRP A 150 -8.93 -4.78 19.92
N LEU A 151 -9.08 -5.69 18.95
CA LEU A 151 -8.97 -7.14 19.18
C LEU A 151 -7.52 -7.59 19.25
N THR A 152 -6.69 -7.07 18.35
CA THR A 152 -5.23 -7.18 18.41
C THR A 152 -4.64 -5.80 18.20
N ASN A 153 -3.63 -5.45 18.97
CA ASN A 153 -2.87 -4.23 18.80
C ASN A 153 -1.42 -4.57 18.46
N TYR A 154 -1.05 -4.36 17.20
CA TYR A 154 0.26 -4.68 16.63
C TYR A 154 0.63 -6.16 16.77
N GLY A 155 -0.34 -7.05 16.52
CA GLY A 155 -0.18 -8.50 16.60
C GLY A 155 -0.34 -9.10 17.99
N HIS A 156 -0.72 -8.30 19.00
CA HIS A 156 -0.96 -8.78 20.35
C HIS A 156 -2.43 -8.69 20.78
N PRO A 157 -3.02 -9.73 21.38
CA PRO A 157 -2.39 -11.01 21.72
C PRO A 157 -2.21 -11.91 20.48
N HIS A 158 -1.17 -12.75 20.51
CA HIS A 158 -0.69 -13.47 19.32
C HIS A 158 -1.66 -14.55 18.85
N ASP A 159 -2.32 -15.25 19.77
CA ASP A 159 -3.35 -16.26 19.50
C ASP A 159 -4.50 -15.69 18.66
N LYS A 160 -4.99 -14.50 19.02
CA LYS A 160 -6.03 -13.80 18.25
C LYS A 160 -5.51 -13.32 16.89
N CYS A 161 -4.25 -12.88 16.83
CA CYS A 161 -3.63 -12.47 15.57
C CYS A 161 -3.51 -13.64 14.60
N GLU A 162 -3.07 -14.80 15.07
CA GLU A 162 -2.97 -16.02 14.27
C GLU A 162 -4.35 -16.46 13.77
N LEU A 163 -5.39 -16.40 14.61
CA LEU A 163 -6.77 -16.70 14.19
C LEU A 163 -7.22 -15.82 13.02
N PHE A 164 -6.89 -14.53 13.06
CA PHE A 164 -7.19 -13.63 11.94
C PHE A 164 -6.38 -13.99 10.69
N LEU A 165 -5.08 -14.24 10.83
CA LEU A 165 -4.20 -14.58 9.71
C LEU A 165 -4.49 -15.96 9.10
N SER A 166 -5.13 -16.88 9.83
CA SER A 166 -5.46 -18.22 9.37
C SER A 166 -6.79 -18.33 8.60
N GLY A 167 -7.40 -17.21 8.21
CA GLY A 167 -8.69 -17.19 7.48
C GLY A 167 -9.76 -16.28 8.10
N GLY A 168 -9.51 -15.73 9.30
CA GLY A 168 -10.47 -14.87 9.99
C GLY A 168 -10.65 -13.51 9.31
N VAL A 169 -9.59 -12.98 8.66
CA VAL A 169 -9.66 -11.76 7.86
C VAL A 169 -10.66 -11.92 6.72
N GLU A 170 -10.53 -13.00 5.96
CA GLU A 170 -11.35 -13.27 4.78
C GLU A 170 -12.82 -13.44 5.14
N ILE A 171 -13.12 -14.11 6.25
CA ILE A 171 -14.49 -14.27 6.76
C ILE A 171 -15.09 -12.92 7.13
N MET A 172 -14.29 -12.05 7.76
CA MET A 172 -14.78 -10.75 8.21
C MET A 172 -14.94 -9.77 7.06
N GLU A 173 -13.99 -9.74 6.11
CA GLU A 173 -14.14 -9.00 4.85
C GLU A 173 -15.36 -9.48 4.07
N PHE A 174 -15.64 -10.79 4.02
CA PHE A 174 -16.85 -11.35 3.41
C PHE A 174 -18.13 -10.91 4.14
N ALA A 175 -18.16 -11.00 5.47
CA ALA A 175 -19.33 -10.61 6.26
C ALA A 175 -19.63 -9.10 6.20
N MET A 176 -18.61 -8.30 5.90
CA MET A 176 -18.69 -6.84 5.82
C MET A 176 -18.78 -6.31 4.39
N ALA A 177 -18.66 -7.19 3.39
CA ALA A 177 -18.89 -6.84 2.01
C ALA A 177 -20.40 -6.64 1.78
N ASP A 178 -20.84 -5.39 1.82
CA ASP A 178 -22.13 -5.00 1.23
C ASP A 178 -22.04 -5.07 -0.31
N ASN A 179 -23.16 -5.12 -1.01
CA ASN A 179 -23.27 -5.14 -2.48
C ASN A 179 -22.66 -3.89 -3.17
N THR A 180 -22.11 -2.96 -2.40
CA THR A 180 -21.43 -1.72 -2.83
C THR A 180 -19.90 -1.75 -2.61
N GLY A 181 -19.35 -2.82 -2.02
CA GLY A 181 -17.93 -2.95 -1.68
C GLY A 181 -17.02 -3.16 -2.89
N SER A 182 -16.05 -2.26 -3.08
CA SER A 182 -15.00 -2.37 -4.10
C SER A 182 -13.91 -3.38 -3.69
N ASN A 183 -14.28 -4.66 -3.69
CA ASN A 183 -13.33 -5.75 -3.44
C ASN A 183 -12.46 -5.98 -4.69
N ASN A 184 -11.29 -5.36 -4.72
CA ASN A 184 -10.24 -5.66 -5.71
C ASN A 184 -9.56 -7.00 -5.35
N TRP A 185 -10.24 -8.11 -5.61
CA TRP A 185 -9.65 -9.45 -5.62
C TRP A 185 -10.01 -10.20 -6.90
N LEU A 186 -9.49 -9.72 -8.05
CA LEU A 186 -9.23 -10.48 -9.28
C LEU A 186 -8.00 -9.89 -10.02
#